data_AF-V5H8F3-F1
#
_entry.id   AF-V5H8F3-F1
#
_cell.length_a   1.000
_cell.length_b   1.000
_cell.length_c   1.000
_cell.angle_alpha   90.00
_cell.angle_beta   90.00
_cell.angle_gamma   90.00
#
_symmetry.space_group_name_H-M   'P 1'
#
loop_
_entity.id
_entity.type
_entity.pdbx_description
1 polymer ?
#
loop_
_entity_poly.entity_id
_entity_poly.type
_entity_poly.pdbx_seq_one_letter_code
_entity_poly.pdbx_strand_id
1 'polypeptide(L)'
;SRMFDEKAIKSMFERKPQPGDIFVAGYPKSGTKWLQYIIYCILNDGRPPTRISEFIQGSTLLGGNHANSSQMEHKPGAIKTHLPFHKAAYGPEAKYVYVCRNPYDTCV
;
A
#
# COMPACT_ATOMS: atom_id res chain seq x y z
N SER A 1 -16.97 -9.70 12.84
CA SER A 1 -15.71 -8.99 12.58
C SER A 1 -15.03 -9.63 11.37
N ARG A 2 -15.14 -9.07 10.16
CA ARG A 2 -14.37 -9.54 8.99
C ARG A 2 -13.59 -8.35 8.42
N MET A 3 -12.32 -8.28 8.79
CA MET A 3 -11.36 -7.27 8.30
C MET A 3 -10.90 -7.57 6.86
N PHE A 4 -11.09 -8.82 6.43
CA PHE A 4 -10.74 -9.33 5.12
C PHE A 4 -11.99 -9.88 4.45
N ASP A 5 -12.27 -9.37 3.25
CA ASP A 5 -13.34 -9.84 2.39
C ASP A 5 -12.76 -10.74 1.29
N GLU A 6 -13.44 -11.84 0.98
CA GLU A 6 -12.95 -12.82 0.01
C GLU A 6 -12.80 -12.18 -1.39
N LYS A 7 -13.71 -11.29 -1.78
CA LYS A 7 -13.63 -10.61 -3.07
C LYS A 7 -12.44 -9.65 -3.11
N ALA A 8 -12.19 -8.92 -2.01
CA ALA A 8 -11.03 -8.05 -1.87
C ALA A 8 -9.70 -8.83 -1.97
N ILE A 9 -9.63 -10.03 -1.39
CA ILE A 9 -8.45 -10.90 -1.49
C ILE A 9 -8.25 -11.37 -2.94
N LYS A 10 -9.30 -11.83 -3.62
CA LYS A 10 -9.20 -12.27 -5.03
C LYS A 10 -8.75 -11.12 -5.95
N SER A 11 -9.38 -9.95 -5.80
CA SER A 11 -9.02 -8.72 -6.54
C SER A 11 -7.57 -8.31 -6.34
N MET A 12 -7.02 -8.47 -5.14
CA MET A 12 -5.59 -8.20 -4.87
C MET A 12 -4.66 -9.07 -5.72
N PHE A 13 -4.96 -10.36 -5.90
CA PHE A 13 -4.13 -11.28 -6.68
C PHE A 13 -4.30 -11.08 -8.19
N GLU A 14 -5.49 -10.66 -8.64
CA GLU A 14 -5.79 -10.42 -10.06
C GLU A 14 -5.35 -9.03 -10.54
N ARG A 15 -5.01 -8.11 -9.63
CA ARG A 15 -4.61 -6.74 -9.98
C ARG A 15 -3.40 -6.75 -10.92
N LYS A 16 -3.51 -5.95 -11.99
CA LYS A 16 -2.39 -5.63 -12.88
C LYS A 16 -1.83 -4.26 -12.55
N PRO A 17 -0.54 -4.12 -12.20
CA PRO A 17 0.08 -2.83 -11.91
C PRO A 17 -0.02 -1.91 -13.14
N GLN A 18 -0.33 -0.64 -12.90
CA GLN A 18 -0.41 0.38 -13.95
C GLN A 18 0.85 1.25 -13.96
N PRO A 19 1.23 1.86 -15.10
CA PRO A 19 2.28 2.86 -15.13
C PRO A 19 2.02 3.98 -14.11
N GLY A 20 3.01 4.28 -13.27
CA GLY A 20 2.89 5.28 -12.21
C GLY A 20 2.34 4.75 -10.87
N ASP A 21 1.90 3.49 -10.78
CA ASP A 21 1.59 2.87 -9.49
C ASP A 21 2.85 2.85 -8.60
N ILE A 22 2.67 3.16 -7.31
CA ILE A 22 3.74 3.06 -6.31
C ILE A 22 3.31 2.05 -5.25
N PHE A 23 4.06 0.97 -5.11
CA PHE A 23 3.84 -0.06 -4.11
C PHE A 23 4.74 0.14 -2.89
N VAL A 24 4.14 0.12 -1.71
CA VAL A 24 4.83 0.08 -0.41
C VAL A 24 4.74 -1.35 0.12
N ALA A 25 5.87 -2.04 0.10
CA ALA A 25 5.98 -3.42 0.55
C ALA A 25 6.83 -3.52 1.82
N GLY A 26 6.56 -4.54 2.63
CA GLY A 26 7.34 -4.82 3.83
C GLY A 26 6.67 -5.92 4.64
N TYR A 27 7.40 -6.55 5.56
CA TYR A 27 6.76 -7.46 6.52
C TYR A 27 5.83 -6.64 7.46
N PRO A 28 4.73 -7.19 7.99
CA PRO A 28 3.91 -6.47 8.98
C PRO A 28 4.77 -5.89 10.12
N LYS A 29 4.44 -4.68 10.60
CA LYS A 29 5.19 -4.00 11.70
C LYS A 29 6.62 -3.54 11.38
N SER A 30 7.08 -3.67 10.14
CA SER A 30 8.40 -3.18 9.69
C SER A 30 8.51 -1.67 9.44
N GLY A 31 7.42 -0.92 9.57
CA GLY A 31 7.40 0.53 9.31
C GLY A 31 6.72 0.96 8.01
N THR A 32 5.93 0.09 7.36
CA THR A 32 5.21 0.42 6.11
C THR A 32 4.31 1.66 6.21
N LYS A 33 3.71 1.93 7.38
CA LYS A 33 2.90 3.14 7.59
C LYS A 33 3.75 4.43 7.58
N TRP A 34 4.95 4.38 8.15
CA TRP A 34 5.89 5.50 8.14
C TRP A 34 6.38 5.79 6.72
N LEU A 35 6.80 4.75 5.99
CA LEU A 35 7.19 4.87 4.59
C LEU A 35 6.05 5.43 3.71
N GLN A 36 4.83 4.95 3.92
CA GLN A 36 3.66 5.45 3.21
C GLN A 36 3.41 6.94 3.46
N TYR A 37 3.66 7.42 4.68
CA TYR A 37 3.57 8.84 5.01
C TYR A 37 4.63 9.68 4.30
N ILE A 38 5.87 9.18 4.24
CA ILE A 38 6.95 9.85 3.48
C ILE A 38 6.57 9.96 2.01
N ILE A 39 6.10 8.86 1.40
CA ILE A 39 5.68 8.86 0.00
C ILE A 39 4.52 9.82 -0.23
N TYR A 40 3.53 9.84 0.68
CA TYR A 40 2.45 10.82 0.61
C TYR A 40 3.00 12.25 0.56
N CYS A 41 3.91 12.62 1.46
CA CYS A 41 4.50 13.96 1.46
C CYS A 41 5.27 14.25 0.17
N ILE A 42 6.04 13.29 -0.36
CA ILE A 42 6.76 13.45 -1.64
C ILE A 42 5.80 13.75 -2.78
N LEU A 43 4.66 13.05 -2.81
CA LEU A 43 3.64 13.21 -3.85
C LEU A 43 2.80 14.49 -3.72
N ASN A 44 2.87 15.16 -2.56
CA ASN A 44 2.08 16.34 -2.23
C ASN A 44 2.97 17.56 -1.93
N ASP A 45 4.13 17.68 -2.59
CA ASP A 45 5.05 18.82 -2.45
C ASP A 45 5.46 19.12 -0.99
N GLY A 46 5.70 18.06 -0.21
CA GLY A 46 6.07 18.15 1.21
C GLY A 46 4.91 18.43 2.16
N ARG A 47 3.66 18.52 1.67
CA ARG A 47 2.50 18.80 2.51
C ARG A 47 2.03 17.53 3.23
N PRO A 48 1.98 17.52 4.57
CA PRO A 48 1.45 16.39 5.32
C PRO A 48 -0.08 16.29 5.14
N PRO A 49 -0.66 15.08 5.29
CA PRO A 49 -2.11 14.93 5.30
C PRO A 49 -2.71 15.67 6.50
N THR A 50 -3.77 16.44 6.27
CA THR A 50 -4.41 17.23 7.33
C THR A 50 -5.40 16.39 8.14
N ARG A 51 -5.97 15.36 7.50
CA ARG A 51 -6.92 14.44 8.11
C ARG A 51 -6.47 13.00 7.95
N ILE A 52 -6.81 12.17 8.95
CA ILE A 52 -6.58 10.72 8.88
C ILE A 52 -7.32 10.11 7.69
N SER A 53 -8.51 10.62 7.35
CA SER A 53 -9.26 10.18 6.18
C SER A 53 -8.52 10.42 4.86
N GLU A 54 -7.81 11.55 4.73
CA GLU A 54 -6.99 11.86 3.55
C GLU A 54 -5.81 10.91 3.44
N PHE A 55 -5.16 10.63 4.58
CA PHE A 55 -4.08 9.66 4.63
C PHE A 55 -4.58 8.27 4.24
N ILE A 56 -5.69 7.79 4.81
CA ILE A 56 -6.29 6.48 4.51
C ILE A 56 -6.75 6.39 3.05
N GLN A 57 -7.33 7.45 2.51
CA GLN A 57 -7.79 7.49 1.11
C GLN A 57 -6.61 7.51 0.12
N GLY A 58 -5.48 8.13 0.47
CA GLY A 58 -4.22 8.00 -0.27
C GLY A 58 -3.48 6.68 -0.03
N SER A 59 -4.06 5.77 0.74
CA SER A 59 -3.42 4.59 1.34
C SER A 59 -4.31 3.36 1.22
N THR A 60 -4.28 2.67 0.08
CA THR A 60 -4.95 1.36 -0.02
C THR A 60 -4.04 0.26 0.54
N LEU A 61 -4.48 -0.43 1.59
CA LEU A 61 -3.94 -1.75 1.92
C LEU A 61 -4.63 -2.79 1.04
N LEU A 62 -3.86 -3.51 0.23
CA LEU A 62 -4.40 -4.61 -0.58
C LEU A 62 -4.97 -5.71 0.31
N GLY A 63 -6.18 -6.19 -0.04
CA GLY A 63 -6.90 -7.25 0.68
C GLY A 63 -7.69 -6.81 1.93
N GLY A 64 -7.50 -5.57 2.42
CA GLY A 64 -8.31 -5.04 3.54
C GLY A 64 -9.66 -4.49 3.09
N ASN A 65 -10.56 -4.14 4.02
CA ASN A 65 -11.86 -3.52 3.73
C ASN A 65 -11.80 -2.21 2.92
N HIS A 66 -10.60 -1.64 2.72
CA HIS A 66 -10.34 -0.47 1.88
C HIS A 66 -9.87 -0.82 0.45
N ALA A 67 -9.78 -2.10 0.10
CA ALA A 67 -9.32 -2.59 -1.20
C ALA A 67 -10.35 -2.47 -2.33
N ASN A 68 -11.58 -2.01 -2.04
CA ASN A 68 -12.60 -1.66 -3.05
C ASN A 68 -12.28 -0.35 -3.79
N SER A 69 -11.01 0.05 -3.84
CA SER A 69 -10.52 1.22 -4.56
C SER A 69 -10.26 0.92 -6.04
N SER A 70 -11.08 0.06 -6.68
CA SER A 70 -11.09 -0.10 -8.14
C SER A 70 -11.57 1.17 -8.86
N GLN A 71 -12.09 2.15 -8.12
CA GLN A 71 -12.58 3.44 -8.60
C GLN A 71 -11.74 4.63 -8.13
N MET A 72 -10.54 4.41 -7.56
CA MET A 72 -9.66 5.55 -7.27
C MET A 72 -8.94 5.96 -8.55
N GLU A 73 -9.66 6.76 -9.33
CA GLU A 73 -9.12 7.56 -10.43
C GLU A 73 -7.85 8.28 -9.96
N HIS A 74 -6.69 7.88 -10.50
CA HIS A 74 -5.47 8.67 -10.67
C HIS A 74 -5.15 9.73 -9.60
N LYS A 75 -5.35 9.42 -8.31
CA LYS A 75 -4.81 10.25 -7.22
C LYS A 75 -3.49 9.66 -6.79
N PRO A 76 -2.46 10.49 -6.59
CA PRO A 76 -1.13 10.01 -6.25
C PRO A 76 -1.16 9.43 -4.82
N GLY A 77 -1.38 8.13 -4.74
CA GLY A 77 -1.46 7.37 -3.51
C GLY A 77 -0.61 6.11 -3.60
N ALA A 78 -0.08 5.66 -2.48
CA ALA A 78 0.78 4.48 -2.44
C ALA A 78 -0.03 3.24 -2.05
N ILE A 79 0.12 2.17 -2.83
CA ILE A 79 -0.53 0.88 -2.64
C ILE A 79 0.31 0.07 -1.65
N LYS A 80 -0.23 -0.20 -0.46
CA LYS A 80 0.46 -0.97 0.56
C LYS A 80 0.18 -2.46 0.44
N THR A 81 1.22 -3.29 0.54
CA THR A 81 1.10 -4.75 0.55
C THR A 81 2.07 -5.40 1.54
N HIS A 82 1.65 -6.54 2.09
CA HIS A 82 2.48 -7.43 2.91
C HIS A 82 2.69 -8.79 2.23
N LEU A 83 2.30 -8.91 0.95
CA LEU A 83 2.52 -10.14 0.20
C LEU A 83 4.01 -10.37 -0.07
N PRO A 84 4.46 -11.63 -0.05
CA PRO A 84 5.74 -12.01 -0.65
C PRO A 84 5.80 -11.59 -2.12
N PHE A 85 6.99 -11.25 -2.62
CA PHE A 85 7.19 -10.77 -3.99
C PHE A 85 6.59 -11.72 -5.04
N HIS A 86 6.81 -13.02 -4.90
CA HIS A 86 6.30 -14.05 -5.84
C HIS A 86 4.76 -14.17 -5.88
N LYS A 87 4.04 -13.55 -4.94
CA LYS A 87 2.57 -13.50 -4.90
C LYS A 87 2.03 -12.10 -5.19
N ALA A 88 2.89 -11.09 -5.21
CA ALA A 88 2.50 -9.71 -5.44
C ALA A 88 2.40 -9.44 -6.95
N ALA A 89 1.48 -8.56 -7.31
CA ALA A 89 1.35 -8.07 -8.68
C ALA A 89 2.63 -7.31 -9.10
N TYR A 90 3.31 -7.80 -10.13
CA TYR A 90 4.52 -7.18 -10.69
C TYR A 90 4.27 -6.60 -12.07
N GLY A 91 4.77 -5.38 -12.31
CA GLY A 91 4.76 -4.72 -13.61
C GLY A 91 5.97 -3.79 -13.70
N PRO A 92 6.72 -3.80 -14.82
CA PRO A 92 7.99 -3.06 -14.95
C PRO A 92 7.82 -1.53 -14.88
N GLU A 93 6.65 -1.03 -15.25
CA GLU A 93 6.32 0.41 -15.28
C GLU A 93 5.86 0.95 -13.91
N ALA A 94 5.69 0.07 -12.92
CA ALA A 94 5.33 0.44 -11.55
C ALA A 94 6.57 0.57 -10.67
N LYS A 95 6.49 1.42 -9.65
CA LYS A 95 7.57 1.60 -8.66
C LYS A 95 7.29 0.77 -7.42
N TYR A 96 8.32 0.16 -6.85
CA TYR A 96 8.23 -0.68 -5.66
C TYR A 96 9.23 -0.21 -4.61
N VAL A 97 8.75 0.14 -3.42
CA VAL A 97 9.60 0.52 -2.29
C VAL A 97 9.36 -0.47 -1.16
N TYR A 98 10.40 -1.22 -0.81
CA TYR A 98 10.36 -2.21 0.25
C TYR A 98 11.04 -1.68 1.52
N VAL A 99 10.37 -1.78 2.68
CA VAL A 99 10.97 -1.50 3.99
C VAL A 99 11.18 -2.79 4.76
N CYS A 100 12.38 -2.94 5.32
CA CYS A 100 12.74 -4.01 6.24
C CYS A 100 13.09 -3.44 7.61
N ARG A 101 12.92 -4.26 8.64
CA ARG A 101 13.29 -3.95 10.02
C ARG A 101 13.91 -5.20 10.63
N ASN A 102 14.78 -5.02 11.62
CA ASN A 102 15.31 -6.12 12.41
C ASN A 102 14.15 -7.00 12.92
N PRO A 103 14.18 -8.33 12.69
CA PRO A 103 13.10 -9.22 13.12
C PRO A 103 12.88 -9.21 14.63
N TYR A 104 13.93 -9.04 15.44
CA TYR A 104 13.81 -8.95 16.90
C TYR A 104 13.00 -7.73 17.34
N ASP A 105 13.04 -6.63 16.58
CA ASP A 105 12.22 -5.44 16.86
C ASP A 105 10.80 -5.55 16.29
N THR A 106 10.60 -6.45 15.33
CA THR A 106 9.35 -6.59 14.58
C THR A 106 8.35 -7.51 15.28
N CYS A 107 8.85 -8.46 16.08
CA CYS A 107 8.03 -9.41 16.84
C CYS A 107 7.58 -8.91 18.22
N VAL A 108 7.96 -7.69 18.61
CA VAL A 108 7.53 -7.02 19.86
C VAL A 108 6.30 -6.16 19.59
#